data_AF-A0A3N4LVB4-F1
#
_entry.id   AF-A0A3N4LVB4-F1
#
_cell.length_a   1.000
_cell.length_b   1.000
_cell.length_c   1.000
_cell.angle_alpha   90.00
_cell.angle_beta   90.00
_cell.angle_gamma   90.00
#
_symmetry.space_group_name_H-M   'P 1'
#
loop_
_entity.id
_entity.type
_entity.pdbx_description
1 polymer ?
#
loop_
_entity_poly.entity_id
_entity_poly.type
_entity_poly.pdbx_seq_one_letter_code
_entity_poly.pdbx_strand_id
1 'polypeptide(L)' 'EPLLFMEDNAPAHRSRVSQAAQTQLGLAPYRLDWPASSPNLNPIENIWLLLKSRIQSGI' A
#
# COMPACT_ATOMS: atom_id res chain seq x y z
N GLU A 1 10.24 -1.30 -17.64
CA GLU A 1 9.06 -1.38 -16.76
C GLU A 1 9.01 -0.21 -15.78
N PRO A 2 7.90 0.55 -15.71
CA PRO A 2 7.70 1.59 -14.71
C PRO A 2 7.46 0.98 -13.31
N LEU A 3 7.81 1.72 -12.26
CA LEU A 3 7.44 1.36 -10.89
C LEU A 3 5.93 1.58 -10.70
N LEU A 4 5.25 0.59 -10.13
CA LEU A 4 3.81 0.62 -9.85
C LEU A 4 3.56 1.01 -8.40
N PHE A 5 2.59 1.89 -8.17
CA PHE A 5 2.18 2.34 -6.85
C PHE A 5 0.96 1.54 -6.37
N MET A 6 1.14 0.81 -5.27
CA MET A 6 0.09 -0.01 -4.64
C MET A 6 -0.27 0.58 -3.27
N GLU A 7 -1.57 0.77 -3.02
CA GLU A 7 -2.13 1.11 -1.71
C GLU A 7 -3.42 0.33 -1.48
N ASP A 8 -3.78 0.09 -0.21
CA ASP A 8 -5.10 -0.46 0.08
C ASP A 8 -6.18 0.60 -0.20
N ASN A 9 -7.37 0.16 -0.55
CA ASN A 9 -8.45 1.08 -0.96
C ASN A 9 -9.14 1.74 0.25
N ALA A 10 -8.42 2.00 1.35
CA ALA A 10 -9.00 2.62 2.53
C ALA A 10 -9.49 4.05 2.21
N PRO A 11 -10.55 4.55 2.88
CA PRO A 11 -11.16 5.85 2.55
C PRO A 11 -10.17 7.02 2.55
N ALA A 12 -9.16 7.00 3.43
CA ALA A 12 -8.14 8.05 3.52
C ALA A 12 -7.33 8.19 2.22
N HIS A 13 -7.05 7.09 1.52
CA HIS A 13 -6.34 7.07 0.24
C HIS A 13 -7.14 7.69 -0.91
N ARG A 14 -8.47 7.69 -0.78
CA ARG A 14 -9.39 8.31 -1.76
C ARG A 14 -9.78 9.74 -1.43
N SER A 15 -9.26 10.33 -0.35
CA SER A 15 -9.52 11.72 -0.02
C SER A 15 -9.01 12.66 -1.13
N ARG A 16 -9.64 13.83 -1.28
CA ARG A 16 -9.19 14.86 -2.24
C ARG A 16 -7.74 15.26 -2.00
N VAL A 17 -7.33 15.32 -0.73
CA VAL A 17 -5.97 15.69 -0.33
C VAL A 17 -4.97 14.63 -0.78
N SER A 18 -5.25 13.34 -0.52
CA SER A 18 -4.38 12.24 -0.92
C SER A 18 -4.25 12.14 -2.45
N GLN A 19 -5.35 12.25 -3.18
CA GLN A 19 -5.33 12.22 -4.65
C GLN A 19 -4.56 13.41 -5.26
N ALA A 20 -4.69 14.61 -4.67
CA ALA A 20 -3.91 15.78 -5.09
C ALA A 20 -2.42 15.56 -4.86
N ALA A 21 -2.03 15.00 -3.70
CA ALA A 21 -0.64 14.67 -3.41
C ALA A 21 -0.07 13.61 -4.37
N GLN A 22 -0.83 12.54 -4.65
CA GLN A 22 -0.44 11.51 -5.63
C GLN A 22 -0.23 12.11 -7.03
N THR A 23 -1.07 13.06 -7.43
CA THR A 23 -0.92 13.78 -8.72
C THR A 23 0.33 14.65 -8.72
N GLN A 24 0.56 15.43 -7.65
CA GLN A 24 1.74 16.29 -7.52
C GLN A 24 3.05 15.48 -7.52
N LEU A 25 3.04 14.27 -6.95
CA LEU A 25 4.18 13.36 -6.93
C LEU A 25 4.35 12.55 -8.23
N GLY A 26 3.45 12.71 -9.21
CA GLY A 26 3.49 11.95 -10.46
C GLY A 26 3.15 10.46 -10.30
N LEU A 27 2.52 10.07 -9.19
CA LEU A 27 2.15 8.68 -8.88
C LEU A 27 0.83 8.26 -9.53
N ALA A 28 -0.04 9.22 -9.84
CA ALA A 28 -1.39 8.94 -10.34
C ALA A 28 -1.44 8.00 -11.57
N PRO A 29 -0.56 8.12 -12.58
CA PRO A 29 -0.57 7.21 -13.75
C PRO A 29 -0.09 5.78 -13.42
N TYR A 30 0.59 5.58 -12.29
CA TYR A 30 1.18 4.30 -11.90
C TYR A 30 0.41 3.59 -10.80
N ARG A 31 -0.71 4.16 -10.37
CA ARG A 31 -1.55 3.59 -9.33
C ARG A 31 -2.23 2.32 -9.83
N LEU A 32 -2.14 1.26 -9.03
CA LEU A 32 -2.85 0.00 -9.29
C LEU A 32 -4.29 0.04 -8.82
N ASP A 33 -5.18 -0.52 -9.63
CA ASP A 33 -6.54 -0.86 -9.20
C ASP A 33 -6.46 -2.01 -8.20
N TRP A 34 -6.93 -1.77 -6.97
CA TRP A 34 -6.83 -2.74 -5.88
C TRP A 34 -8.19 -3.11 -5.31
N PRO A 35 -8.51 -4.41 -5.16
CA PRO A 35 -9.77 -4.83 -4.55
C PRO A 35 -9.81 -4.46 -3.06
N ALA A 36 -10.97 -3.97 -2.62
CA ALA A 36 -11.18 -3.65 -1.21
C ALA A 36 -11.06 -4.91 -0.34
N SER A 37 -10.57 -4.74 0.90
CA SER A 37 -10.51 -5.80 1.92
C SER A 37 -9.83 -7.09 1.46
N SER A 38 -8.76 -6.99 0.64
CA SER A 38 -8.02 -8.14 0.10
C SER A 38 -6.58 -8.19 0.65
N PRO A 39 -6.38 -8.40 1.96
CA PRO A 39 -5.05 -8.42 2.58
C PRO A 39 -4.19 -9.58 2.08
N ASN A 40 -4.79 -10.71 1.72
CA ASN A 40 -4.09 -11.87 1.18
C ASN A 40 -3.35 -11.60 -0.15
N LEU A 41 -3.75 -10.55 -0.88
CA LEU A 41 -3.07 -10.13 -2.10
C LEU A 41 -1.94 -9.14 -1.81
N ASN A 42 -1.91 -8.52 -0.63
CA ASN A 42 -0.96 -7.46 -0.31
C ASN A 42 0.38 -8.05 0.17
N PRO A 43 1.48 -7.90 -0.61
CA PRO A 43 2.76 -8.50 -0.24
C PRO A 43 3.34 -7.94 1.08
N ILE A 44 2.90 -6.75 1.52
CA ILE A 44 3.36 -6.17 2.78
C ILE A 44 2.94 -7.01 4.00
N GLU A 45 1.85 -7.78 3.92
CA GLU A 45 1.38 -8.63 5.02
C GLU A 45 2.42 -9.71 5.36
N ASN A 46 3.11 -10.26 4.36
CA ASN A 46 4.19 -11.22 4.57
C ASN A 46 5.37 -10.56 5.29
N ILE A 47 5.70 -9.32 4.95
CA ILE A 47 6.77 -8.57 5.61
C ILE A 47 6.39 -8.24 7.06
N TRP A 48 5.14 -7.84 7.30
CA TRP A 48 4.63 -7.62 8.67
C TRP A 48 4.67 -8.88 9.52
N LEU A 49 4.35 -10.04 8.95
CA LEU A 49 4.46 -11.33 9.64
C LEU A 49 5.92 -11.59 10.07
N LEU A 50 6.87 -11.43 9.17
CA LEU A 50 8.30 -11.60 9.47
C LEU A 50 8.77 -10.60 10.53
N LEU A 51 8.33 -9.34 10.46
CA LEU A 51 8.68 -8.32 11.44
C LEU A 51 8.13 -8.68 12.83
N LYS A 52 6.84 -9.04 12.92
CA LYS A 52 6.21 -9.44 14.18
C LYS A 52 6.90 -10.66 14.77
N SER A 53 7.28 -11.64 13.95
CA SER A 53 8.00 -12.83 14.40
C SER A 53 9.37 -12.47 15.01
N ARG A 54 10.13 -11.55 14.41
CA ARG A 54 11.41 -11.08 14.98
C ARG A 54 11.23 -10.38 16.31
N ILE A 55 10.30 -9.42 16.39
CA ILE A 55 9.97 -8.69 17.63
C ILE A 55 9.56 -9.67 18.74
N GLN A 56 8.72 -10.66 18.42
CA GLN A 56 8.27 -11.66 19.38
C GLN A 56 9.39 -12.62 19.83
N SER A 57 10.36 -12.89 18.96
CA SER A 57 11.50 -13.76 19.25
C SER A 57 12.58 -13.06 20.08
N GLY A 58 12.47 -11.74 20.31
CA GLY A 58 13.44 -10.97 21.08
C GLY A 58 14.80 -10.79 20.39
N ILE A 59 14.87 -10.98 19.07
CA ILE A 59 16.03 -10.66 18.22
C ILE A 59 15.84 -9.28 17.60
#